data_AF-D9PNL4-F1
#
_entry.id   AF-D9PNL4-F1
#
_cell.length_a   1.000
_cell.length_b   1.000
_cell.length_c   1.000
_cell.angle_alpha   90.00
_cell.angle_beta   90.00
_cell.angle_gamma   90.00
#
_symmetry.space_group_name_H-M   'P 1'
#
loop_
_entity.id
_entity.type
_entity.pdbx_description
1 polymer ?
#
loop_
_entity_poly.entity_id
_entity_poly.type
_entity_poly.pdbx_seq_one_letter_code
_entity_poly.pdbx_strand_id
1 'polypeptide(L)'
;MIQGMGGLMSLTGAPDGTPGGGPQKVGVAVADLMCGMYAVAAILAALQERAKSGFGQYIDLALLDTQVAWLANQAMNYLVSGQPPIRQGTAHPNIVPYQAFATADGHLMLAVGNDAQFERFCAAAGAAGLAADARFTTNAARVAHRALLVPAVEALLR
;
A
#
# COMPACT_ATOMS: atom_id res chain seq x y z
N MET A 1 -10.96 13.30 -11.67
CA MET A 1 -10.10 13.32 -12.87
C MET A 1 -8.66 12.99 -12.52
N ILE A 2 -7.94 13.84 -11.77
CA ILE A 2 -6.51 13.66 -11.48
C ILE A 2 -6.18 12.31 -10.83
N GLN A 3 -6.98 11.86 -9.85
CA GLN A 3 -6.77 10.57 -9.21
C GLN A 3 -6.82 9.39 -10.20
N GLY A 4 -7.68 9.49 -11.22
CA GLY A 4 -7.81 8.50 -12.28
C GLY A 4 -6.60 8.52 -13.22
N MET A 5 -6.18 9.72 -13.65
CA MET A 5 -5.03 9.90 -14.54
C MET A 5 -3.71 9.50 -13.87
N GLY A 6 -3.53 9.85 -12.59
CA GLY A 6 -2.31 9.54 -11.82
C GLY A 6 -2.24 8.10 -11.30
N GLY A 7 -3.11 7.20 -11.75
CA GLY A 7 -2.98 5.75 -11.50
C GLY A 7 -3.56 5.24 -10.17
N LEU A 8 -3.77 6.08 -9.15
CA LEU A 8 -4.22 5.60 -7.84
C LEU A 8 -5.59 4.90 -7.87
N MET A 9 -6.53 5.37 -8.71
CA MET A 9 -7.82 4.68 -8.88
C MET A 9 -7.65 3.28 -9.47
N SER A 10 -6.66 3.06 -10.33
CA SER A 10 -6.35 1.72 -10.88
C SER A 10 -6.02 0.74 -9.76
N LEU A 11 -5.40 1.23 -8.69
CA LEU A 11 -4.87 0.43 -7.58
C LEU A 11 -5.84 0.30 -6.38
N THR A 12 -6.85 1.18 -6.27
CA THR A 12 -7.70 1.31 -5.08
C THR A 12 -9.04 0.60 -5.19
N GLY A 13 -9.30 -0.41 -4.36
CA GLY A 13 -10.59 -1.11 -4.27
C GLY A 13 -10.46 -2.63 -4.43
N ALA A 14 -11.60 -3.33 -4.51
CA ALA A 14 -11.62 -4.79 -4.62
C ALA A 14 -11.06 -5.28 -5.97
N PRO A 15 -10.47 -6.51 -6.01
CA PRO A 15 -9.99 -7.16 -7.24
C PRO A 15 -11.05 -7.20 -8.33
N ASP A 16 -10.61 -7.11 -9.59
CA ASP A 16 -11.52 -7.27 -10.73
C ASP A 16 -12.17 -8.65 -10.71
N GLY A 17 -13.42 -8.74 -11.19
CA GLY A 17 -14.20 -9.98 -11.18
C GLY A 17 -14.81 -10.36 -9.82
N THR A 18 -14.60 -9.58 -8.76
CA THR A 18 -15.28 -9.75 -7.46
C THR A 18 -16.50 -8.82 -7.33
N PRO A 19 -17.52 -9.15 -6.51
CA PRO A 19 -18.62 -8.24 -6.23
C PRO A 19 -18.13 -6.90 -5.67
N GLY A 20 -18.49 -5.79 -6.31
CA GLY A 20 -17.99 -4.45 -5.96
C GLY A 20 -16.56 -4.15 -6.45
N GLY A 21 -15.99 -5.01 -7.30
CA GLY A 21 -14.69 -4.83 -7.94
C GLY A 21 -14.64 -3.66 -8.94
N GLY A 22 -13.43 -3.29 -9.33
CA GLY A 22 -13.14 -2.19 -10.27
C GLY A 22 -12.55 -0.95 -9.61
N PRO A 23 -12.11 0.03 -10.42
CA PRO A 23 -11.39 1.22 -9.95
C PRO A 23 -12.27 2.11 -9.06
N GLN A 24 -11.80 2.39 -7.84
CA GLN A 24 -12.49 3.24 -6.88
C GLN A 24 -11.68 4.50 -6.58
N LYS A 25 -12.39 5.62 -6.39
CA LYS A 25 -11.79 6.84 -5.85
C LYS A 25 -11.53 6.68 -4.36
N VAL A 26 -10.55 7.43 -3.85
CA VAL A 26 -10.40 7.59 -2.40
C VAL A 26 -11.59 8.43 -1.91
N GLY A 27 -12.04 8.20 -0.67
CA GLY A 27 -13.22 8.87 -0.10
C GLY A 27 -13.09 10.39 0.07
N VAL A 28 -11.87 10.91 -0.05
CA VAL A 28 -11.53 12.34 0.04
C VAL A 28 -10.77 12.79 -1.22
N ALA A 29 -10.64 14.10 -1.40
CA ALA A 29 -9.88 14.72 -2.49
C ALA A 29 -8.36 14.55 -2.30
N VAL A 30 -7.88 13.31 -2.38
CA VAL A 30 -6.49 12.95 -2.02
C VAL A 30 -5.44 13.68 -2.85
N ALA A 31 -5.70 13.90 -4.15
CA ALA A 31 -4.79 14.66 -5.01
C ALA A 31 -4.65 16.13 -4.56
N ASP A 32 -5.76 16.75 -4.13
CA ASP A 32 -5.76 18.15 -3.66
C ASP A 32 -5.02 18.26 -2.33
N LEU A 33 -5.34 17.37 -1.38
CA LEU A 33 -4.67 17.31 -0.07
C LEU A 33 -3.16 17.15 -0.23
N MET A 34 -2.73 16.28 -1.16
CA MET A 34 -1.32 16.02 -1.34
C MET A 34 -0.58 17.08 -2.11
N CYS A 35 -1.19 17.67 -3.12
CA CYS A 35 -0.63 18.86 -3.73
C CYS A 35 -0.49 20.00 -2.73
N GLY A 36 -1.43 20.14 -1.79
CA GLY A 36 -1.32 21.08 -0.67
C GLY A 36 -0.09 20.83 0.21
N MET A 37 0.18 19.58 0.57
CA MET A 37 1.41 19.23 1.33
C MET A 37 2.69 19.45 0.50
N TYR A 38 2.64 19.13 -0.80
CA TYR A 38 3.48 19.66 -1.90
C TYR A 38 3.85 21.13 -1.68
N ALA A 39 2.84 21.98 -1.72
CA ALA A 39 2.98 23.43 -1.64
C ALA A 39 3.60 23.87 -0.32
N VAL A 40 3.17 23.31 0.80
CA VAL A 40 3.75 23.63 2.11
C VAL A 40 5.25 23.33 2.14
N ALA A 41 5.66 22.13 1.73
CA ALA A 41 7.08 21.75 1.71
C ALA A 41 7.90 22.65 0.77
N ALA A 42 7.38 22.94 -0.43
CA ALA A 42 8.06 23.80 -1.40
C ALA A 42 8.21 25.25 -0.90
N ILE A 43 7.15 25.82 -0.28
CA ILE A 43 7.18 27.17 0.30
C ILE A 43 8.17 27.24 1.46
N LEU A 44 8.18 26.25 2.36
CA LEU A 44 9.14 26.21 3.46
C LEU A 44 10.58 26.13 2.94
N ALA A 45 10.84 25.33 1.91
CA ALA A 45 12.14 25.26 1.27
C ALA A 45 12.55 26.61 0.63
N ALA A 46 11.63 27.29 -0.07
CA ALA A 46 11.88 28.59 -0.67
C ALA A 46 12.12 29.69 0.37
N LEU A 47 11.41 29.67 1.51
CA LEU A 47 11.66 30.59 2.61
C LEU A 47 13.05 30.38 3.22
N GLN A 48 13.48 29.13 3.37
CA GLN A 48 14.81 28.78 3.85
C GLN A 48 15.91 29.21 2.86
N GLU A 49 15.67 29.08 1.56
CA GLU A 49 16.57 29.54 0.50
C GLU A 49 16.68 31.07 0.51
N ARG A 50 15.54 31.77 0.57
CA ARG A 50 15.48 33.24 0.65
C ARG A 50 16.27 33.79 1.81
N ALA A 51 16.31 33.10 2.95
CA ALA A 51 17.11 33.52 4.11
C ALA A 51 18.63 33.56 3.81
N LYS A 52 19.09 32.83 2.80
CA LYS A 52 20.48 32.81 2.34
C LYS A 52 20.71 33.71 1.14
N SER A 53 19.83 33.67 0.15
CA SER A 53 19.99 34.34 -1.14
C SER A 53 19.43 35.77 -1.16
N GLY A 54 18.42 36.05 -0.33
CA GLY A 54 17.61 37.27 -0.38
C GLY A 54 16.52 37.28 -1.46
N PHE A 55 16.42 36.25 -2.31
CA PHE A 55 15.50 36.22 -3.44
C PHE A 55 14.28 35.34 -3.19
N GLY A 56 13.15 35.71 -3.80
CA GLY A 56 11.96 34.85 -3.89
C GLY A 56 12.11 33.83 -5.02
N GLN A 57 11.18 32.87 -5.06
CA GLN A 57 11.15 31.83 -6.10
C GLN A 57 9.71 31.64 -6.60
N TYR A 58 9.56 31.28 -7.88
CA TYR A 58 8.30 30.80 -8.44
C TYR A 58 8.19 29.29 -8.21
N ILE A 59 7.07 28.84 -7.65
CA ILE A 59 6.81 27.43 -7.37
C ILE A 59 5.72 26.96 -8.34
N ASP A 60 6.10 26.11 -9.29
CA ASP A 60 5.17 25.43 -10.18
C ASP A 60 4.81 24.06 -9.59
N LEU A 61 3.52 23.83 -9.37
CA LEU A 61 3.00 22.60 -8.78
C LEU A 61 1.75 22.15 -9.50
N ALA A 62 1.72 20.87 -9.86
CA ALA A 62 0.56 20.25 -10.47
C ALA A 62 -0.03 19.14 -9.57
N LEU A 63 -1.36 19.07 -9.55
CA LEU A 63 -2.09 17.98 -8.91
C LEU A 63 -1.68 16.62 -9.48
N LEU A 64 -1.40 16.55 -10.79
CA LEU A 64 -1.01 15.30 -11.44
C LEU A 64 0.38 14.83 -10.99
N ASP A 65 1.36 15.72 -10.92
CA ASP A 65 2.74 15.39 -10.53
C ASP A 65 2.78 14.80 -9.13
N THR A 66 2.11 15.47 -8.19
CA THR A 66 2.04 15.03 -6.79
C THR A 66 1.28 13.73 -6.64
N GLN A 67 0.23 13.51 -7.44
CA GLN A 67 -0.51 12.26 -7.48
C GLN A 67 0.32 11.09 -8.04
N VAL A 68 1.11 11.31 -9.09
CA VAL A 68 2.00 10.28 -9.67
C VAL A 68 3.13 9.94 -8.71
N ALA A 69 3.71 10.94 -8.04
CA ALA A 69 4.75 10.73 -7.02
C ALA A 69 4.26 9.82 -5.87
N TRP A 70 2.96 9.86 -5.58
CA TRP A 70 2.29 9.08 -4.54
C TRP A 70 2.08 7.60 -4.86
N LEU A 71 2.38 7.16 -6.08
CA LEU A 71 2.36 5.74 -6.42
C LEU A 71 3.48 4.95 -5.71
N ALA A 72 4.58 5.61 -5.30
CA ALA A 72 5.66 5.03 -4.50
C ALA A 72 6.08 3.62 -4.98
N ASN A 73 5.92 2.60 -4.13
CA ASN A 73 6.29 1.22 -4.46
C ASN A 73 5.51 0.64 -5.65
N GLN A 74 4.30 1.13 -5.93
CA GLN A 74 3.50 0.66 -7.06
C GLN A 74 4.08 1.16 -8.39
N ALA A 75 4.58 2.40 -8.43
CA ALA A 75 5.34 2.88 -9.58
C ALA A 75 6.64 2.09 -9.74
N MET A 76 7.37 1.83 -8.65
CA MET A 76 8.59 1.00 -8.70
C MET A 76 8.33 -0.41 -9.20
N ASN A 77 7.23 -1.05 -8.77
CA ASN A 77 6.82 -2.37 -9.24
C ASN A 77 6.67 -2.38 -10.77
N TYR A 78 6.03 -1.35 -11.36
CA TYR A 78 5.95 -1.21 -12.81
C TYR A 78 7.32 -0.95 -13.46
N LEU A 79 8.11 -0.02 -12.93
CA LEU A 79 9.41 0.35 -13.51
C LEU A 79 10.41 -0.82 -13.54
N VAL A 80 10.35 -1.72 -12.56
CA VAL A 80 11.25 -2.88 -12.48
C VAL A 80 10.74 -4.08 -13.28
N SER A 81 9.41 -4.27 -13.38
CA SER A 81 8.82 -5.47 -14.01
C SER A 81 8.26 -5.26 -15.42
N GLY A 82 7.99 -4.01 -15.81
CA GLY A 82 7.22 -3.67 -17.01
C GLY A 82 5.73 -4.01 -16.92
N GLN A 83 5.25 -4.54 -15.80
CA GLN A 83 3.86 -4.96 -15.61
C GLN A 83 3.12 -3.99 -14.68
N PRO A 84 1.98 -3.41 -15.13
CA PRO A 84 1.17 -2.56 -14.27
C PRO A 84 0.67 -3.32 -13.04
N PRO A 85 0.79 -2.78 -11.82
CA PRO A 85 0.24 -3.41 -10.63
C PRO A 85 -1.27 -3.50 -10.72
N ILE A 86 -1.82 -4.63 -10.26
CA ILE A 86 -3.25 -4.85 -10.16
C ILE A 86 -3.74 -4.55 -8.74
N ARG A 87 -5.02 -4.18 -8.64
CA ARG A 87 -5.70 -3.96 -7.37
C ARG A 87 -5.88 -5.26 -6.59
N GLN A 88 -5.64 -5.22 -5.28
CA GLN A 88 -5.68 -6.40 -4.40
C GLN A 88 -6.55 -6.17 -3.14
N GLY A 89 -7.48 -5.22 -3.18
CA GLY A 89 -8.22 -4.83 -1.98
C GLY A 89 -7.29 -4.21 -0.94
N THR A 90 -7.35 -4.72 0.30
CA THR A 90 -6.50 -4.27 1.40
C THR A 90 -5.13 -4.95 1.44
N ALA A 91 -4.86 -5.90 0.54
CA ALA A 91 -3.64 -6.68 0.60
C ALA A 91 -2.41 -5.92 0.07
N HIS A 92 -1.32 -5.96 0.83
CA HIS A 92 -0.04 -5.43 0.38
C HIS A 92 0.53 -6.31 -0.74
N PRO A 93 1.08 -5.76 -1.84
CA PRO A 93 1.54 -6.55 -2.97
C PRO A 93 2.76 -7.42 -2.64
N ASN A 94 3.66 -6.91 -1.79
CA ASN A 94 4.99 -7.49 -1.60
C ASN A 94 5.21 -8.11 -0.20
N ILE A 95 4.20 -8.10 0.67
CA ILE A 95 4.32 -8.57 2.06
C ILE A 95 3.09 -9.39 2.41
N VAL A 96 3.28 -10.59 2.96
CA VAL A 96 2.19 -11.50 3.33
C VAL A 96 2.52 -12.17 4.68
N PRO A 97 1.56 -12.27 5.63
CA PRO A 97 0.23 -11.66 5.62
C PRO A 97 0.28 -10.17 5.96
N TYR A 98 -0.18 -9.33 5.03
CA TYR A 98 -0.41 -7.91 5.25
C TYR A 98 -1.70 -7.52 4.53
N GLN A 99 -2.84 -7.67 5.22
CA GLN A 99 -4.17 -7.37 4.68
C GLN A 99 -5.22 -7.32 5.79
N ALA A 100 -6.43 -6.89 5.44
CA ALA A 100 -7.58 -7.03 6.34
C ALA A 100 -8.10 -8.48 6.31
N PHE A 101 -8.45 -8.99 7.49
CA PHE A 101 -9.09 -10.29 7.71
C PHE A 101 -10.39 -10.09 8.48
N ALA A 102 -11.41 -10.89 8.15
CA ALA A 102 -12.65 -10.91 8.90
C ALA A 102 -12.44 -11.61 10.25
N THR A 103 -13.02 -11.06 11.32
CA THR A 103 -13.06 -11.63 12.66
C THR A 103 -14.50 -11.89 13.09
N ALA A 104 -14.70 -12.46 14.29
CA ALA A 104 -16.03 -12.73 14.84
C ALA A 104 -16.95 -11.49 14.93
N ASP A 105 -16.38 -10.30 15.09
CA ASP A 105 -17.08 -9.04 15.38
C ASP A 105 -16.75 -7.90 14.40
N GLY A 106 -15.96 -8.15 13.36
CA GLY A 106 -15.56 -7.12 12.42
C GLY A 106 -14.41 -7.50 11.52
N HIS A 107 -13.46 -6.59 11.37
CA HIS A 107 -12.27 -6.77 10.53
C HIS A 107 -11.02 -6.31 11.28
N LEU A 108 -9.95 -7.08 11.13
CA LEU A 108 -8.62 -6.78 11.66
C LEU A 108 -7.64 -6.56 10.50
N MET A 109 -6.95 -5.42 10.49
CA MET A 109 -5.80 -5.22 9.62
C MET A 109 -4.58 -5.91 10.24
N LEU A 110 -4.22 -7.09 9.72
CA LEU A 110 -3.01 -7.79 10.15
C LEU A 110 -1.85 -7.37 9.27
N ALA A 111 -0.79 -6.85 9.87
CA ALA A 111 0.42 -6.40 9.19
C ALA A 111 1.66 -7.10 9.74
N VAL A 112 2.02 -8.24 9.14
CA VAL A 112 3.24 -8.98 9.47
C VAL A 112 4.33 -8.60 8.47
N GLY A 113 5.24 -7.73 8.91
CA GLY A 113 6.27 -7.11 8.07
C GLY A 113 7.55 -7.93 7.89
N ASN A 114 7.79 -8.95 8.71
CA ASN A 114 8.99 -9.78 8.64
C ASN A 114 8.79 -11.18 9.23
N ASP A 115 9.78 -12.06 9.03
CA ASP A 115 9.71 -13.48 9.40
C ASP A 115 9.61 -13.68 10.92
N ALA A 116 10.36 -12.90 11.70
CA ALA A 116 10.27 -12.96 13.16
C ALA A 116 8.90 -12.49 13.69
N GLN A 117 8.23 -11.56 13.02
CA GLN A 117 6.85 -11.19 13.34
C GLN A 117 5.87 -12.30 12.95
N PHE A 118 6.12 -13.00 11.84
CA PHE A 118 5.28 -14.11 11.39
C PHE A 118 5.31 -15.28 12.38
N GLU A 119 6.50 -15.68 12.84
CA GLU A 119 6.66 -16.71 13.87
C GLU A 119 5.91 -16.36 15.16
N ARG A 120 6.07 -15.11 15.64
CA ARG A 120 5.38 -14.62 16.84
C ARG A 120 3.87 -14.57 16.67
N PHE A 121 3.38 -14.16 15.50
CA PHE A 121 1.96 -14.19 15.17
C PHE A 121 1.42 -15.63 15.20
N CYS A 122 2.08 -16.55 14.50
CA CYS A 122 1.68 -17.96 14.47
C CYS A 122 1.68 -18.59 15.87
N ALA A 123 2.65 -18.27 16.71
CA ALA A 123 2.68 -18.72 18.10
C ALA A 123 1.50 -18.16 18.91
N ALA A 124 1.23 -16.86 18.81
CA ALA A 124 0.10 -16.22 19.50
C ALA A 124 -1.27 -16.74 19.02
N ALA A 125 -1.38 -17.09 17.75
CA ALA A 125 -2.58 -17.66 17.13
C ALA A 125 -2.73 -19.18 17.34
N GLY A 126 -1.86 -19.81 18.15
CA GLY A 126 -1.92 -21.26 18.41
C GLY A 126 -1.53 -22.14 17.21
N ALA A 127 -0.88 -21.57 16.20
CA ALA A 127 -0.56 -22.20 14.92
C ALA A 127 0.95 -22.20 14.62
N ALA A 128 1.79 -22.47 15.62
CA ALA A 128 3.25 -22.44 15.46
C ALA A 128 3.77 -23.33 14.31
N GLY A 129 3.09 -24.45 14.03
CA GLY A 129 3.42 -25.32 12.89
C GLY A 129 3.29 -24.64 11.51
N LEU A 130 2.45 -23.61 11.40
CA LEU A 130 2.30 -22.83 10.16
C LEU A 130 3.57 -22.01 9.85
N ALA A 131 4.25 -21.50 10.88
CA ALA A 131 5.51 -20.77 10.70
C ALA A 131 6.68 -21.70 10.30
N ALA A 132 6.62 -22.97 10.71
CA ALA A 132 7.64 -23.98 10.39
C ALA A 132 7.48 -24.59 8.99
N ASP A 133 6.34 -24.35 8.31
CA ASP A 133 6.14 -24.83 6.94
C ASP A 133 7.12 -24.13 5.99
N ALA A 134 7.89 -24.92 5.24
CA ALA A 134 8.89 -24.43 4.29
C ALA A 134 8.33 -23.39 3.29
N ARG A 135 7.03 -23.48 2.98
CA ARG A 135 6.32 -22.53 2.09
C ARG A 135 6.14 -21.15 2.71
N PHE A 136 6.24 -21.00 4.03
CA PHE A 136 5.91 -19.77 4.76
C PHE A 136 7.05 -19.20 5.63
N THR A 137 8.20 -19.87 5.67
CA THR A 137 9.37 -19.45 6.48
C THR A 137 9.86 -18.03 6.17
N THR A 138 9.90 -17.63 4.89
CA THR A 138 10.35 -16.31 4.45
C THR A 138 9.23 -15.50 3.82
N ASN A 139 9.30 -14.16 3.88
CA ASN A 139 8.31 -13.30 3.20
C ASN A 139 8.21 -13.62 1.70
N ALA A 140 9.32 -13.85 1.02
CA ALA A 140 9.32 -14.21 -0.39
C ALA A 140 8.53 -15.52 -0.64
N ALA A 141 8.75 -16.53 0.21
CA ALA A 141 7.99 -17.77 0.15
C ALA A 141 6.49 -17.54 0.45
N ARG A 142 6.15 -16.71 1.45
CA ARG A 142 4.76 -16.33 1.78
C ARG A 142 4.06 -15.59 0.64
N VAL A 143 4.77 -14.71 -0.07
CA VAL A 143 4.26 -14.00 -1.26
C VAL A 143 3.99 -15.01 -2.38
N ALA A 144 4.93 -15.92 -2.66
CA ALA A 144 4.78 -16.94 -3.69
C ALA A 144 3.62 -17.92 -3.40
N HIS A 145 3.35 -18.18 -2.12
CA HIS A 145 2.29 -19.09 -1.67
C HIS A 145 1.10 -18.37 -1.02
N ARG A 146 0.86 -17.10 -1.38
CA ARG A 146 -0.22 -16.27 -0.81
C ARG A 146 -1.58 -16.98 -0.83
N ALA A 147 -1.92 -17.61 -1.96
CA ALA A 147 -3.20 -18.29 -2.15
C ALA A 147 -3.42 -19.46 -1.16
N LEU A 148 -2.35 -20.01 -0.58
CA LEU A 148 -2.41 -21.04 0.45
C LEU A 148 -2.40 -20.44 1.85
N LEU A 149 -1.57 -19.41 2.08
CA LEU A 149 -1.38 -18.84 3.41
C LEU A 149 -2.58 -18.00 3.87
N VAL A 150 -3.17 -17.18 2.98
CA VAL A 150 -4.23 -16.25 3.35
C VAL A 150 -5.46 -16.98 3.91
N PRO A 151 -6.00 -18.04 3.28
CA PRO A 151 -7.10 -18.80 3.86
C PRO A 151 -6.74 -19.48 5.19
N ALA A 152 -5.51 -19.95 5.34
CA ALA A 152 -5.04 -20.56 6.59
C ALA A 152 -5.01 -19.53 7.74
N VAL A 153 -4.51 -18.32 7.47
CA VAL A 153 -4.52 -17.22 8.45
C VAL A 153 -5.94 -16.76 8.76
N GLU A 154 -6.82 -16.68 7.76
CA GLU A 154 -8.22 -16.30 7.94
C GLU A 154 -8.96 -17.27 8.88
N ALA A 155 -8.70 -18.58 8.76
CA ALA A 155 -9.27 -19.58 9.65
C ALA A 155 -8.83 -19.45 11.12
N LEU A 156 -7.69 -18.80 11.39
CA LEU A 156 -7.19 -18.56 12.75
C LEU A 156 -7.80 -17.31 13.41
N LEU A 157 -8.40 -16.43 12.62
CA LEU A 157 -8.91 -15.13 13.07
C LEU A 157 -10.44 -15.07 13.17
N ARG A 158 -11.13 -16.10 12.67
CA ARG A 158 -12.59 -16.26 12.74
C ARG A 158 -13.05 -16.87 14.06
#